data_AF-A0A2M7AJG4-F1
#
_entry.id   AF-A0A2M7AJG4-F1
#
_cell.length_a   1.000
_cell.length_b   1.000
_cell.length_c   1.000
_cell.angle_alpha   90.00
_cell.angle_beta   90.00
_cell.angle_gamma   90.00
#
_symmetry.space_group_name_H-M   'P 1'
#
loop_
_entity.id
_entity.type
_entity.pdbx_description
1 polymer ?
#
loop_
_entity_poly.entity_id
_entity_poly.type
_entity_poly.pdbx_seq_one_letter_code
_entity_poly.pdbx_strand_id
1 'polypeptide(L)'
;MWERSVDLDVFRQKVRATFGPGLENATAGTIHEFVRQIEAEGRGEPPPSGRYLLRESSPANIHQILRNYFLQVLDMPLDDAIVSLWLTAADMAFYDGPD
;
A
#
# COMPACT_ATOMS: atom_id res chain seq x y z
N MET A 1 0.77 -12.70 3.88
CA MET A 1 2.09 -13.06 3.33
C MET A 1 2.11 -12.50 1.91
N TRP A 2 2.84 -11.41 1.68
CA TRP A 2 2.97 -10.83 0.34
C TRP A 2 3.98 -11.68 -0.40
N GLU A 3 3.49 -12.71 -1.08
CA GLU A 3 4.32 -13.64 -1.85
C GLU A 3 4.11 -13.32 -3.33
N ARG A 4 4.58 -12.14 -3.78
CA ARG A 4 4.75 -11.77 -5.19
C ARG A 4 5.42 -10.41 -5.32
N SER A 5 6.47 -10.36 -6.17
CA SER A 5 7.22 -9.14 -6.43
C SER A 5 6.46 -8.23 -7.40
N VAL A 6 6.15 -7.00 -7.00
CA VAL A 6 5.71 -5.98 -7.96
C VAL A 6 6.97 -5.48 -8.68
N ASP A 7 7.04 -5.70 -9.99
CA ASP A 7 8.14 -5.18 -10.80
C ASP A 7 8.19 -3.65 -10.67
N LEU A 8 9.33 -3.14 -10.21
CA LEU A 8 9.49 -1.73 -9.87
C LEU A 8 9.39 -0.82 -11.11
N ASP A 9 9.80 -1.30 -12.29
CA ASP A 9 9.68 -0.53 -13.52
C ASP A 9 8.22 -0.47 -14.00
N VAL A 10 7.48 -1.57 -13.87
CA VAL A 10 6.03 -1.57 -14.11
C VAL A 10 5.33 -0.62 -13.14
N PHE A 11 5.69 -0.65 -11.86
CA PHE A 11 5.15 0.28 -10.86
C PHE A 11 5.42 1.74 -11.22
N ARG A 12 6.66 2.09 -11.57
CA ARG A 12 7.03 3.45 -12.02
C ARG A 12 6.23 3.90 -13.23
N GLN A 13 6.01 3.02 -14.19
CA GLN A 13 5.18 3.32 -15.37
C GLN A 13 3.74 3.61 -14.97
N LYS A 14 3.16 2.80 -14.08
CA LYS A 14 1.81 3.03 -13.54
C LYS A 14 1.70 4.36 -12.82
N VAL A 15 2.64 4.67 -11.92
CA VAL A 15 2.68 5.97 -11.20
C VAL A 15 2.70 7.13 -12.19
N ARG A 16 3.58 7.09 -13.20
CA ARG A 16 3.68 8.17 -14.21
C ARG A 16 2.45 8.27 -15.10
N ALA A 17 1.84 7.13 -15.46
CA ALA A 17 0.64 7.11 -16.29
C ALA A 17 -0.57 7.66 -15.53
N THR A 18 -0.69 7.36 -14.24
CA THR A 18 -1.81 7.81 -13.41
C THR A 18 -1.65 9.27 -12.98
N PHE A 19 -0.48 9.65 -12.49
CA PHE A 19 -0.29 10.94 -11.82
C PHE A 19 0.42 11.99 -12.66
N GLY A 20 1.03 11.62 -13.80
CA GLY A 20 1.91 12.50 -14.56
C GLY A 20 3.37 12.43 -14.11
N PRO A 21 4.31 12.98 -14.91
CA PRO A 21 5.74 12.89 -14.64
C PRO A 21 6.19 13.58 -13.35
N GLY A 22 5.46 14.61 -12.90
CA GLY A 22 5.69 15.35 -11.65
C GLY A 22 4.58 15.13 -10.61
N LEU A 23 3.75 14.10 -10.77
CA LEU A 23 2.58 13.83 -9.92
C LEU A 23 1.51 14.94 -9.95
N GLU A 24 1.40 15.67 -11.06
CA GLU A 24 0.51 16.82 -11.21
C GLU A 24 -0.98 16.47 -11.04
N ASN A 25 -1.35 15.22 -11.31
CA ASN A 25 -2.71 14.71 -11.12
C ASN A 25 -2.91 14.02 -9.76
N ALA A 26 -1.92 14.03 -8.87
CA ALA A 26 -2.05 13.42 -7.55
C ALA A 26 -2.97 14.26 -6.66
N THR A 27 -4.12 13.67 -6.36
CA THR A 27 -5.12 14.12 -5.39
C THR A 27 -5.43 12.99 -4.41
N ALA A 28 -5.98 13.29 -3.24
CA ALA A 28 -6.40 12.30 -2.26
C ALA A 28 -7.25 11.17 -2.87
N GLY A 29 -8.25 11.52 -3.68
CA GLY A 29 -9.09 10.55 -4.38
C GLY A 29 -8.29 9.63 -5.33
N THR A 30 -7.47 10.21 -6.20
CA THR A 30 -6.68 9.42 -7.16
C THR A 30 -5.61 8.54 -6.49
N ILE A 31 -5.02 9.02 -5.37
CA ILE A 31 -4.03 8.26 -4.61
C ILE A 31 -4.70 7.09 -3.91
N HIS A 32 -5.86 7.32 -3.27
CA HIS A 32 -6.63 6.26 -2.62
C HIS A 32 -7.04 5.15 -3.61
N GLU A 33 -7.55 5.53 -4.78
CA GLU A 33 -7.91 4.58 -5.84
C GLU A 33 -6.70 3.80 -6.34
N PHE A 34 -5.56 4.47 -6.54
CA PHE A 34 -4.33 3.84 -6.99
C PHE A 34 -3.76 2.84 -5.97
N VAL A 35 -3.68 3.22 -4.68
CA VAL A 35 -3.25 2.34 -3.59
C VAL A 35 -4.13 1.09 -3.57
N ARG A 36 -5.45 1.28 -3.62
CA ARG A 36 -6.41 0.17 -3.64
C ARG A 36 -6.21 -0.77 -4.83
N GLN A 37 -5.95 -0.21 -6.02
CA GLN A 37 -5.70 -0.99 -7.22
C GLN A 37 -4.41 -1.82 -7.10
N ILE A 38 -3.30 -1.21 -6.69
CA ILE A 38 -2.01 -1.92 -6.54
C ILE A 38 -2.11 -3.02 -5.47
N GLU A 39 -2.79 -2.74 -4.36
CA GLU A 39 -3.05 -3.78 -3.36
C GLU A 39 -3.91 -4.93 -3.89
N ALA A 40 -4.94 -4.64 -4.69
CA ALA A 40 -5.79 -5.67 -5.28
C ALA A 40 -5.01 -6.54 -6.28
N GLU A 41 -4.13 -5.94 -7.08
CA GLU A 41 -3.24 -6.65 -8.00
C GLU A 41 -2.20 -7.52 -7.27
N GLY A 42 -1.68 -7.04 -6.14
CA GLY A 42 -0.71 -7.76 -5.31
C GLY A 42 -1.30 -8.89 -4.46
N ARG A 43 -2.59 -8.83 -4.11
CA ARG A 43 -3.24 -9.81 -3.21
C ARG A 43 -3.69 -11.11 -3.88
N GLY A 44 -3.59 -11.26 -5.21
CA GLY A 44 -4.14 -12.43 -5.91
C GLY A 44 -5.68 -12.49 -5.86
N GLU A 45 -6.28 -13.66 -6.11
CA GLU A 45 -7.73 -13.85 -6.04
C GLU A 45 -8.28 -13.34 -4.69
N PRO A 46 -9.37 -12.55 -4.69
CA PRO A 46 -9.96 -12.10 -3.43
C PRO A 46 -10.30 -13.35 -2.59
N PRO A 47 -9.95 -13.36 -1.28
CA PRO A 47 -10.31 -14.50 -0.44
C PRO A 47 -11.83 -14.72 -0.53
N PRO A 48 -12.27 -15.98 -0.59
CA PRO A 48 -13.66 -16.33 -0.82
C PRO A 48 -14.55 -15.55 0.14
N SER A 49 -15.54 -14.86 -0.43
CA SER A 49 -16.50 -13.96 0.23
C SER A 49 -16.83 -14.41 1.66
N GLY A 50 -16.07 -13.91 2.62
CA GLY A 50 -16.15 -14.23 4.03
C GLY A 50 -15.93 -12.96 4.81
N ARG A 51 -16.85 -12.64 5.71
CA ARG A 51 -16.71 -11.50 6.62
C ARG A 51 -15.39 -11.64 7.38
N TYR A 52 -14.52 -10.64 7.27
CA TYR A 52 -13.34 -10.54 8.12
C TYR A 52 -13.79 -10.31 9.56
N LEU A 53 -13.59 -11.31 10.42
CA LEU A 53 -13.65 -11.14 11.85
C LEU A 53 -12.29 -10.64 12.30
N LEU A 54 -12.14 -9.33 12.44
CA LEU A 54 -11.00 -8.70 13.12
C LEU A 54 -11.05 -9.11 14.60
N ARG A 55 -10.44 -10.26 14.93
CA ARG A 55 -10.15 -10.63 16.31
C ARG A 55 -8.89 -9.90 16.75
N GLU A 56 -9.01 -8.62 17.11
CA GLU A 56 -7.95 -7.94 17.84
C GLU A 56 -7.79 -8.62 19.21
N SER A 57 -6.70 -9.35 19.40
CA SER A 57 -6.39 -9.98 20.70
C SER A 57 -5.64 -9.03 21.65
N SER A 58 -5.48 -7.77 21.29
CA SER A 58 -5.00 -6.67 22.16
C SER A 58 -5.14 -5.36 21.36
N PRO A 59 -5.40 -4.19 21.98
CA PRO A 59 -5.24 -2.92 21.28
C PRO A 59 -3.76 -2.78 20.92
N ALA A 60 -3.41 -3.10 19.67
CA ALA A 60 -2.06 -2.92 19.20
C ALA A 60 -1.75 -1.42 19.26
N ASN A 61 -0.81 -1.02 20.12
CA ASN A 61 -0.33 0.35 20.18
C ASN A 61 0.16 0.72 18.77
N ILE A 62 -0.22 1.88 18.25
CA ILE A 62 0.20 2.38 16.93
C ILE A 62 1.73 2.27 16.73
N HIS A 63 2.52 2.51 17.78
CA HIS A 63 3.98 2.35 17.73
C HIS A 63 4.42 0.90 17.51
N GLN A 64 3.68 -0.06 18.05
CA GLN A 64 3.94 -1.49 17.85
C GLN A 64 3.54 -1.92 16.44
N ILE A 65 2.42 -1.42 15.92
CA ILE A 65 1.99 -1.66 14.53
C ILE A 65 3.05 -1.14 13.56
N LEU A 66 3.47 0.12 13.73
CA LEU A 66 4.49 0.74 12.89
C LEU A 66 5.84 0.01 13.00
N ARG A 67 6.27 -0.36 14.21
CA ARG A 67 7.50 -1.15 14.40
C ARG A 67 7.44 -2.48 13.65
N ASN A 68 6.33 -3.20 13.74
CA ASN A 68 6.15 -4.46 13.03
C ASN A 68 6.15 -4.27 11.51
N TYR A 69 5.51 -3.20 11.02
CA TYR A 69 5.56 -2.84 9.60
C TYR A 69 7.00 -2.60 9.13
N PHE A 70 7.77 -1.77 9.84
CA PHE A 70 9.16 -1.50 9.46
C PHE A 70 10.04 -2.75 9.49
N LEU A 71 9.88 -3.61 10.49
CA LEU A 71 10.60 -4.89 10.53
C LEU A 71 10.25 -5.77 9.34
N GLN A 72 8.97 -5.86 8.97
CA GLN A 72 8.54 -6.62 7.80
C GLN A 72 9.12 -6.06 6.50
N VAL A 73 9.14 -4.74 6.33
CA VAL A 73 9.72 -4.09 5.14
C VAL A 73 11.22 -4.39 5.00
N LEU A 74 11.97 -4.48 6.11
CA LEU A 74 13.39 -4.82 6.06
C LEU A 74 13.67 -6.24 5.54
N ASP A 75 12.72 -7.15 5.74
CA ASP A 75 12.83 -8.55 5.30
C ASP A 75 12.30 -8.75 3.86
N MET A 76 11.72 -7.73 3.23
CA MET A 76 11.19 -7.81 1.86
C MET A 76 12.30 -7.74 0.79
N PRO A 77 12.05 -8.31 -0.41
CA PRO A 77 12.83 -7.96 -1.59
C PRO A 77 12.85 -6.44 -1.82
N LEU A 78 13.98 -5.92 -2.31
CA LEU A 78 14.20 -4.46 -2.45
C LEU A 78 13.06 -3.76 -3.19
N ASP A 79 12.61 -4.32 -4.30
CA ASP A 79 11.57 -3.73 -5.14
C ASP A 79 10.23 -3.65 -4.40
N ASP A 80 9.87 -4.70 -3.67
CA ASP A 80 8.64 -4.77 -2.86
C ASP A 80 8.69 -3.81 -1.68
N ALA A 81 9.85 -3.70 -1.03
CA ALA A 81 10.08 -2.74 0.05
C ALA A 81 9.88 -1.29 -0.44
N ILE A 82 10.44 -0.96 -1.61
CA ILE A 82 10.30 0.38 -2.20
C ILE A 82 8.83 0.67 -2.55
N VAL A 83 8.13 -0.28 -3.17
CA VAL A 83 6.70 -0.12 -3.52
C VAL A 83 5.86 0.06 -2.25
N SER A 84 6.06 -0.78 -1.24
CA SER A 84 5.32 -0.70 0.02
C SER A 84 5.52 0.64 0.72
N LEU A 85 6.76 1.09 0.86
CA LEU A 85 7.08 2.38 1.47
C LEU A 85 6.50 3.55 0.68
N TRP A 86 6.55 3.50 -0.65
CA TRP A 86 5.99 4.55 -1.50
C TRP A 86 4.47 4.65 -1.32
N LEU A 87 3.75 3.51 -1.35
CA LEU A 87 2.30 3.49 -1.19
C LEU A 87 1.88 4.00 0.19
N THR A 88 2.57 3.56 1.25
CA THR A 88 2.30 4.04 2.62
C THR A 88 2.55 5.54 2.75
N ALA A 89 3.66 6.05 2.19
CA ALA A 89 3.95 7.49 2.22
C ALA A 89 2.93 8.30 1.41
N ALA A 90 2.51 7.79 0.24
CA ALA A 90 1.51 8.43 -0.59
C ALA A 90 0.15 8.51 0.11
N ASP A 91 -0.32 7.40 0.70
CA ASP A 91 -1.57 7.38 1.46
C ASP A 91 -1.53 8.37 2.62
N MET A 92 -0.42 8.42 3.39
CA MET A 92 -0.26 9.36 4.50
C MET A 92 -0.19 10.83 4.06
N ALA A 93 0.53 11.13 2.96
CA ALA A 93 0.73 12.50 2.50
C ALA A 93 -0.53 13.13 1.89
N PHE A 94 -1.43 12.28 1.36
CA PHE A 94 -2.67 12.70 0.71
C PHE A 94 -3.92 12.22 1.48
N TYR A 95 -3.77 11.85 2.75
CA TYR A 95 -4.89 11.49 3.60
C TYR A 95 -5.67 12.75 4.00
N ASP A 96 -6.88 12.90 3.45
CA ASP A 96 -7.76 14.04 3.76
C ASP A 96 -8.72 13.79 4.94
N GLY A 97 -8.62 12.64 5.62
CA GLY A 97 -9.54 12.30 6.71
C GLY A 97 -11.00 12.10 6.25
N PRO A 98 -11.87 11.54 7.11
CA PRO A 98 -13.30 11.79 6.97
C PRO A 98 -13.60 13.21 7.49
N ASP A 99 -14.28 14.03 6.68
CA ASP A 99 -15.04 15.19 7.17
C ASP A 99 -16.06 14.78 8.26
#